data_AF-A0A0M9GFK6-F1
#
_entry.id   AF-A0A0M9GFK6-F1
#
_cell.length_a   1.000
_cell.length_b   1.000
_cell.length_c   1.000
_cell.angle_alpha   90.00
_cell.angle_beta   90.00
_cell.angle_gamma   90.00
#
_symmetry.space_group_name_H-M   'P 1'
#
loop_
_entity.id
_entity.type
_entity.pdbx_description
1 polymer ?
#
loop_
_entity_poly.entity_id
_entity_poly.type
_entity_poly.pdbx_seq_one_letter_code
_entity_poly.pdbx_strand_id
1 'polypeptide(L)'
;MFKLRSAAFMVLIGSLGLASLGAGGLAWADDDTNKLDNPKPLSGDISLPLPCDGEMVFRYVYILAQGTLDDREISLGYPFSEDEPGYKQSFISGYRRDFINGQFTLKDLPADWQKAISPALPKTDAGSPLKPMFYFMGKYPVTARQYALVMSQAPSLASGEPAPACEAPEGIAGRLPKVKVSRFDAERFSAVYSAWLMKYHRDRLPVSGRGRSAEDGGAGFVRLPTEVEWEYAARGAQAVSRQELEGRLFPRRQPGSDTDGPLSDYAVFNQVAGGTGQAPRLMPVGTKLPNPIGLFDVIGNAAQMVQESFQLVHAGRRQGAYGGFVVKGGNYLEGEGTLFTGMRREYPLFAADGTEQSNETTGFRVAIGALSAPRSRYKELFEQWQKEGRLAALTDAIDDVQDPTKRLDSIISGTTDPRLQAELGLVNEELKRNVSLIARQREEAAGNLIQSAALVAETVNNYNIRLTNLKKSRQQAVDAKDEASAALFATAIDNGTSALDGAVAIYIDNLATATRYTDAVIQAQFQRVKEELSRKPVLGNSLVARATLFVRHVGDYRKQQRADPATILKALLASNAQKP
;
A
#
# COMPACT_ATOMS: atom_id res chain seq x y z
N MET A 1 1.33 -18.61 -66.68
CA MET A 1 0.55 -18.35 -67.91
C MET A 1 -0.35 -19.56 -68.16
N PHE A 2 -1.62 -19.31 -68.54
CA PHE A 2 -2.72 -20.26 -68.86
C PHE A 2 -3.23 -21.13 -67.69
N LYS A 3 -4.31 -20.75 -66.97
CA LYS A 3 -5.78 -20.76 -67.25
C LYS A 3 -6.39 -22.15 -67.47
N LEU A 4 -7.37 -22.51 -66.63
CA LEU A 4 -8.79 -22.87 -66.91
C LEU A 4 -9.37 -23.54 -65.63
N ARG A 5 -10.38 -23.00 -64.91
CA ARG A 5 -11.84 -22.85 -65.13
C ARG A 5 -12.71 -24.09 -64.79
N SER A 6 -13.62 -23.87 -63.83
CA SER A 6 -15.04 -24.34 -63.74
C SER A 6 -15.30 -25.83 -63.47
N ALA A 7 -16.38 -26.32 -62.85
CA ALA A 7 -17.46 -25.81 -62.00
C ALA A 7 -18.27 -27.02 -61.45
N ALA A 8 -18.76 -26.92 -60.22
CA ALA A 8 -20.06 -27.34 -59.65
C ALA A 8 -20.68 -28.77 -59.75
N PHE A 9 -21.42 -29.06 -58.66
CA PHE A 9 -22.58 -29.96 -58.43
C PHE A 9 -22.38 -31.44 -58.07
N MET A 10 -22.78 -31.84 -56.84
CA MET A 10 -24.06 -32.55 -56.62
C MET A 10 -24.45 -32.66 -55.12
N VAL A 11 -25.77 -32.61 -54.89
CA VAL A 11 -26.52 -32.61 -53.62
C VAL A 11 -27.08 -34.01 -53.34
N LEU A 12 -27.15 -34.42 -52.06
CA LEU A 12 -28.12 -35.40 -51.51
C LEU A 12 -28.08 -35.31 -49.96
N ILE A 13 -28.99 -34.57 -49.33
CA ILE A 13 -30.30 -34.97 -48.75
C ILE A 13 -30.21 -36.09 -47.70
N GLY A 14 -30.49 -35.71 -46.45
CA GLY A 14 -30.78 -36.60 -45.32
C GLY A 14 -31.33 -35.80 -44.15
N SER A 15 -32.64 -35.58 -44.14
CA SER A 15 -33.41 -34.95 -43.07
C SER A 15 -33.93 -36.01 -42.08
N LEU A 16 -33.86 -35.74 -40.77
CA LEU A 16 -35.00 -35.73 -39.82
C LEU A 16 -34.51 -35.64 -38.37
N GLY A 17 -35.19 -34.81 -37.57
CA GLY A 17 -35.12 -34.86 -36.11
C GLY A 17 -35.40 -33.54 -35.40
N LEU A 18 -36.62 -33.03 -35.46
CA LEU A 18 -37.09 -32.00 -34.52
C LEU A 18 -37.38 -32.66 -33.16
N ALA A 19 -36.75 -32.16 -32.10
CA ALA A 19 -37.25 -32.28 -30.73
C ALA A 19 -37.11 -30.93 -30.02
N SER A 20 -38.25 -30.44 -29.57
CA SER A 20 -38.52 -29.19 -28.84
C SER A 20 -37.74 -29.06 -27.53
N LEU A 21 -37.10 -27.91 -27.30
CA LEU A 21 -36.60 -27.47 -25.99
C LEU A 21 -37.20 -26.11 -25.64
N GLY A 22 -37.76 -26.07 -24.43
CA GLY A 22 -38.60 -25.01 -23.90
C GLY A 22 -37.87 -23.69 -23.58
N ALA A 23 -38.70 -22.69 -23.36
CA ALA A 23 -38.34 -21.34 -22.95
C ALA A 23 -37.58 -21.34 -21.61
N GLY A 24 -36.34 -20.88 -21.65
CA GLY A 24 -35.58 -20.38 -20.50
C GLY A 24 -35.04 -19.01 -20.88
N GLY A 25 -35.56 -17.95 -20.25
CA GLY A 25 -35.08 -16.58 -20.44
C GLY A 25 -33.64 -16.46 -19.99
N LEU A 26 -32.73 -16.36 -20.96
CA LEU A 26 -31.36 -15.91 -20.72
C LEU A 26 -31.40 -14.37 -20.76
N ALA A 27 -31.16 -13.77 -19.60
CA ALA A 27 -30.87 -12.37 -19.47
C ALA A 27 -29.60 -12.03 -20.28
N TRP A 28 -29.75 -11.12 -21.24
CA TRP A 28 -28.64 -10.49 -21.93
C TRP A 28 -28.11 -9.38 -21.01
N ALA A 29 -27.04 -9.66 -20.27
CA ALA A 29 -26.21 -8.61 -19.68
C ALA A 29 -25.25 -8.14 -20.78
N ASP A 30 -25.47 -6.92 -21.27
CA ASP A 30 -24.69 -6.30 -22.35
C ASP A 30 -23.20 -6.13 -21.98
N ASP A 31 -22.34 -6.62 -22.86
CA ASP A 31 -20.87 -6.58 -22.81
C ASP A 31 -20.27 -5.18 -23.15
N ASP A 32 -21.11 -4.15 -23.33
CA ASP A 32 -20.69 -2.80 -23.75
C ASP A 32 -20.68 -1.76 -22.61
N THR A 33 -21.46 -1.95 -21.55
CA THR A 33 -21.49 -1.04 -20.37
C THR A 33 -20.19 -1.11 -19.55
N ASN A 34 -19.61 -2.31 -19.41
CA ASN A 34 -18.34 -2.54 -18.72
C ASN A 34 -17.18 -1.72 -19.32
N LYS A 35 -17.21 -1.40 -20.61
CA LYS A 35 -16.14 -0.61 -21.28
C LYS A 35 -16.24 0.89 -21.01
N LEU A 36 -17.39 1.39 -20.55
CA LEU A 36 -17.59 2.80 -20.24
C LEU A 36 -17.01 3.15 -18.87
N ASP A 37 -17.34 2.35 -17.85
CA ASP A 37 -16.95 2.62 -16.47
C ASP A 37 -15.64 1.91 -16.06
N ASN A 38 -15.33 0.75 -16.66
CA ASN A 38 -14.09 0.00 -16.42
C ASN A 38 -13.38 -0.40 -17.72
N PRO A 39 -12.81 0.56 -18.47
CA PRO A 39 -12.21 0.29 -19.78
C PRO A 39 -10.97 -0.61 -19.76
N LYS A 40 -10.39 -0.88 -18.58
CA LYS A 40 -9.20 -1.74 -18.42
C LYS A 40 -9.36 -2.68 -17.23
N PRO A 41 -10.26 -3.68 -17.26
CA PRO A 41 -10.51 -4.57 -16.12
C PRO A 41 -9.22 -5.23 -15.62
N LEU A 42 -9.04 -5.27 -14.31
CA LEU A 42 -7.88 -5.89 -13.65
C LEU A 42 -8.33 -6.88 -12.59
N SER A 43 -7.51 -7.91 -12.34
CA SER A 43 -7.72 -8.80 -11.20
C SER A 43 -7.71 -8.01 -9.88
N GLY A 44 -8.63 -8.36 -8.97
CA GLY A 44 -8.84 -7.65 -7.71
C GLY A 44 -9.54 -6.29 -7.87
N ASP A 45 -10.13 -5.99 -9.02
CA ASP A 45 -11.06 -4.86 -9.14
C ASP A 45 -12.26 -5.07 -8.22
N ILE A 46 -12.72 -3.96 -7.66
CA ILE A 46 -13.83 -3.91 -6.73
C ILE A 46 -14.80 -2.86 -7.23
N SER A 47 -16.09 -3.16 -7.30
CA SER A 47 -17.07 -2.20 -7.79
C SER A 47 -18.19 -1.92 -6.79
N LEU A 48 -18.61 -0.65 -6.80
CA LEU A 48 -19.87 -0.20 -6.23
C LEU A 48 -20.81 0.18 -7.38
N PRO A 49 -22.11 -0.13 -7.27
CA PRO A 49 -23.08 0.21 -8.30
C PRO A 49 -23.24 1.73 -8.42
N LEU A 50 -23.51 2.21 -9.63
CA LEU A 50 -23.98 3.57 -9.87
C LEU A 50 -25.50 3.58 -10.10
N PRO A 51 -26.16 4.73 -9.92
CA PRO A 51 -27.50 4.93 -10.44
C PRO A 51 -27.52 4.61 -11.94
N CYS A 52 -28.61 4.00 -12.42
CA CYS A 52 -28.86 3.76 -13.84
C CYS A 52 -27.85 2.81 -14.53
N ASP A 53 -27.57 1.66 -13.93
CA ASP A 53 -26.80 0.57 -14.54
C ASP A 53 -25.37 0.98 -14.95
N GLY A 54 -24.54 1.23 -13.94
CA GLY A 54 -23.11 1.45 -14.11
C GLY A 54 -22.33 1.05 -12.86
N GLU A 55 -21.03 1.30 -12.88
CA GLU A 55 -20.16 1.02 -11.73
C GLU A 55 -19.11 2.10 -11.47
N MET A 56 -18.79 2.28 -10.18
CA MET A 56 -17.57 2.95 -9.76
C MET A 56 -16.58 1.87 -9.33
N VAL A 57 -15.47 1.76 -10.06
CA VAL A 57 -14.44 0.74 -9.78
C VAL A 57 -13.34 1.30 -8.89
N PHE A 58 -12.87 0.50 -7.95
CA PHE A 58 -11.86 0.80 -6.95
C PHE A 58 -10.72 -0.22 -7.00
N ARG A 59 -9.54 0.23 -6.56
CA ARG A 59 -8.40 -0.62 -6.21
C ARG A 59 -8.24 -0.62 -4.69
N TYR A 60 -7.86 -1.76 -4.14
CA TYR A 60 -7.51 -1.86 -2.73
C TYR A 60 -6.07 -1.41 -2.50
N VAL A 61 -5.85 -0.78 -1.35
CA VAL A 61 -4.54 -0.53 -0.77
C VAL A 61 -4.54 -1.13 0.63
N TYR A 62 -3.44 -1.76 1.05
CA TYR A 62 -3.34 -2.29 2.40
C TYR A 62 -2.05 -1.88 3.11
N ILE A 63 -2.16 -1.77 4.44
CA ILE A 63 -1.07 -1.52 5.37
C ILE A 63 -1.06 -2.68 6.37
N LEU A 64 0.11 -3.23 6.67
CA LEU A 64 0.26 -4.23 7.73
C LEU A 64 0.36 -3.53 9.09
N ALA A 65 -0.70 -3.63 9.89
CA ALA A 65 -0.84 -3.00 11.20
C ALA A 65 -1.51 -3.96 12.20
N GLN A 66 -1.37 -3.71 13.49
CA GLN A 66 -1.94 -4.52 14.57
C GLN A 66 -3.46 -4.32 14.71
N GLY A 67 -3.95 -3.15 14.32
CA GLY A 67 -5.34 -2.75 14.50
C GLY A 67 -5.61 -1.39 13.89
N THR A 68 -6.72 -0.78 14.30
CA THR A 68 -7.16 0.55 13.83
C THR A 68 -6.40 1.70 14.45
N LEU A 69 -5.82 1.53 15.64
CA LEU A 69 -5.04 2.58 16.31
C LEU A 69 -3.57 2.58 15.88
N ASP A 70 -3.05 1.43 15.46
CA ASP A 70 -1.69 1.29 14.90
C ASP A 70 -1.61 1.95 13.51
N ASP A 71 -0.40 2.26 13.06
CA ASP A 71 -0.16 2.90 11.77
C ASP A 71 1.24 2.60 11.21
N ARG A 72 1.53 3.17 10.04
CA ARG A 72 2.83 3.09 9.41
C ARG A 72 3.34 4.48 9.06
N GLU A 73 4.58 4.78 9.46
CA GLU A 73 5.29 5.98 8.96
C GLU A 73 5.54 5.83 7.46
N ILE A 74 5.28 6.91 6.73
CA ILE A 74 5.70 7.04 5.34
C ILE A 74 6.33 8.39 5.07
N SER A 75 7.20 8.41 4.07
CA SER A 75 7.81 9.60 3.50
C SER A 75 6.89 10.14 2.38
N LEU A 76 6.52 11.41 2.46
CA LEU A 76 5.77 12.14 1.44
C LEU A 76 6.58 13.32 0.88
N GLY A 77 6.12 13.88 -0.24
CA GLY A 77 6.82 14.93 -0.97
C GLY A 77 8.08 14.43 -1.67
N TYR A 78 8.95 15.36 -2.06
CA TYR A 78 10.20 15.04 -2.73
C TYR A 78 11.36 15.82 -2.09
N PRO A 79 12.47 15.15 -1.71
CA PRO A 79 13.62 15.81 -1.11
C PRO A 79 14.46 16.48 -2.22
N PHE A 80 14.06 17.68 -2.63
CA PHE A 80 14.77 18.41 -3.68
C PHE A 80 16.22 18.72 -3.28
N SER A 81 17.16 18.48 -4.20
CA SER A 81 18.55 18.98 -4.09
C SER A 81 18.62 20.43 -4.56
N GLU A 82 19.60 21.20 -4.08
CA GLU A 82 19.73 22.64 -4.38
C GLU A 82 19.88 22.95 -5.89
N ASP A 83 20.44 22.01 -6.64
CA ASP A 83 20.67 22.06 -8.08
C ASP A 83 19.44 21.65 -8.92
N GLU A 84 18.40 21.09 -8.31
CA GLU A 84 17.23 20.63 -9.04
C GLU A 84 16.24 21.76 -9.37
N PRO A 85 15.66 21.77 -10.60
CA PRO A 85 14.52 22.60 -10.95
C PRO A 85 13.28 22.22 -10.12
N GLY A 86 13.14 22.87 -8.96
CA GLY A 86 12.09 22.57 -7.98
C GLY A 86 12.52 22.81 -6.52
N TYR A 87 13.81 23.01 -6.24
CA TYR A 87 14.31 23.28 -4.88
C TYR A 87 13.54 24.41 -4.16
N LYS A 88 13.28 25.51 -4.87
CA LYS A 88 12.50 26.65 -4.35
C LYS A 88 11.03 26.32 -4.06
N GLN A 89 10.54 25.14 -4.45
CA GLN A 89 9.20 24.64 -4.12
C GLN A 89 9.21 23.65 -2.96
N SER A 90 10.35 23.46 -2.26
CA SER A 90 10.43 22.55 -1.11
C SER A 90 9.47 22.92 0.03
N PHE A 91 9.14 24.20 0.20
CA PHE A 91 8.12 24.61 1.17
C PHE A 91 6.70 24.23 0.74
N ILE A 92 6.48 23.87 -0.54
CA ILE A 92 5.19 23.40 -1.08
C ILE A 92 5.18 21.87 -1.09
N SER A 93 6.12 21.26 -1.82
CA SER A 93 6.11 19.82 -2.16
C SER A 93 7.30 19.05 -1.59
N GLY A 94 8.03 19.66 -0.65
CA GLY A 94 9.22 19.05 -0.06
C GLY A 94 8.92 17.84 0.81
N TYR A 95 9.99 17.13 1.14
CA TYR A 95 9.96 15.97 2.01
C TYR A 95 9.27 16.27 3.35
N ARG A 96 8.37 15.37 3.76
CA ARG A 96 7.77 15.35 5.10
C ARG A 96 7.42 13.92 5.51
N ARG A 97 7.33 13.69 6.81
CA ARG A 97 6.80 12.44 7.37
C ARG A 97 5.31 12.56 7.63
N ASP A 98 4.60 11.47 7.38
CA ASP A 98 3.19 11.31 7.72
C ASP A 98 2.90 9.84 8.08
N PHE A 99 1.66 9.55 8.43
CA PHE A 99 1.25 8.26 8.94
C PHE A 99 0.04 7.75 8.17
N ILE A 100 0.02 6.45 7.90
CA ILE A 100 -1.06 5.83 7.13
C ILE A 100 -1.47 4.48 7.73
N ASN A 101 -2.78 4.24 7.72
CA ASN A 101 -3.38 2.95 7.97
C ASN A 101 -4.67 2.80 7.15
N GLY A 102 -5.15 1.56 6.99
CA GLY A 102 -6.47 1.28 6.47
C GLY A 102 -7.53 1.22 7.58
N GLN A 103 -8.80 1.41 7.23
CA GLN A 103 -9.92 1.38 8.18
C GLN A 103 -10.60 0.01 8.27
N PHE A 104 -10.39 -0.86 7.27
CA PHE A 104 -11.07 -2.14 7.16
C PHE A 104 -10.10 -3.31 7.30
N THR A 105 -10.55 -4.39 7.91
CA THR A 105 -9.93 -5.72 7.83
C THR A 105 -10.64 -6.52 6.73
N LEU A 106 -10.09 -7.67 6.34
CA LEU A 106 -10.72 -8.54 5.34
C LEU A 106 -12.16 -8.93 5.73
N LYS A 107 -12.42 -9.14 7.03
CA LYS A 107 -13.74 -9.53 7.55
C LYS A 107 -14.79 -8.42 7.49
N ASP A 108 -14.37 -7.17 7.35
CA ASP A 108 -15.30 -6.04 7.24
C ASP A 108 -15.90 -5.92 5.83
N LEU A 109 -15.25 -6.53 4.84
CA LEU A 109 -15.56 -6.38 3.42
C LEU A 109 -16.73 -7.29 2.97
N PRO A 110 -17.49 -6.90 1.94
CA PRO A 110 -18.43 -7.79 1.25
C PRO A 110 -17.75 -9.09 0.76
N ALA A 111 -18.52 -10.19 0.69
CA ALA A 111 -17.96 -11.52 0.40
C ALA A 111 -17.29 -11.62 -0.98
N ASP A 112 -17.84 -10.93 -1.98
CA ASP A 112 -17.26 -10.84 -3.31
C ASP A 112 -15.94 -10.04 -3.32
N TRP A 113 -15.83 -8.99 -2.50
CA TRP A 113 -14.58 -8.25 -2.35
C TRP A 113 -13.52 -9.11 -1.66
N GLN A 114 -13.90 -9.86 -0.64
CA GLN A 114 -12.99 -10.83 0.00
C GLN A 114 -12.43 -11.80 -1.03
N LYS A 115 -13.31 -12.42 -1.84
CA LYS A 115 -12.92 -13.34 -2.90
C LYS A 115 -11.98 -12.70 -3.94
N ALA A 116 -12.23 -11.44 -4.30
CA ALA A 116 -11.42 -10.71 -5.28
C ALA A 116 -10.01 -10.37 -4.76
N ILE A 117 -9.88 -10.03 -3.48
CA ILE A 117 -8.64 -9.53 -2.88
C ILE A 117 -7.79 -10.66 -2.29
N SER A 118 -8.40 -11.67 -1.66
CA SER A 118 -7.69 -12.73 -0.93
C SER A 118 -6.52 -13.38 -1.68
N PRO A 119 -6.61 -13.67 -3.00
CA PRO A 119 -5.50 -14.28 -3.73
C PRO A 119 -4.22 -13.44 -3.78
N ALA A 120 -4.33 -12.12 -3.61
CA ALA A 120 -3.23 -11.16 -3.68
C ALA A 120 -2.73 -10.70 -2.30
N LEU A 121 -3.28 -11.24 -1.21
CA LEU A 121 -2.87 -10.87 0.15
C LEU A 121 -1.58 -11.57 0.56
N PRO A 122 -0.77 -10.92 1.41
CA PRO A 122 0.43 -11.54 1.95
C PRO A 122 0.05 -12.70 2.86
N LYS A 123 0.83 -13.79 2.81
CA LYS A 123 0.71 -14.87 3.78
C LYS A 123 1.20 -14.34 5.13
N THR A 124 0.29 -14.25 6.09
CA THR A 124 0.60 -13.86 7.47
C THR A 124 0.84 -15.12 8.28
N ASP A 125 1.96 -15.18 9.01
CA ASP A 125 2.25 -16.31 9.89
C ASP A 125 1.30 -16.30 11.09
N ALA A 126 0.94 -17.48 11.62
CA ALA A 126 -0.03 -17.61 12.71
C ALA A 126 0.35 -16.85 14.00
N GLY A 127 1.63 -16.51 14.18
CA GLY A 127 2.13 -15.72 15.31
C GLY A 127 2.31 -14.22 15.04
N SER A 128 2.04 -13.75 13.81
CA SER A 128 2.16 -12.32 13.47
C SER A 128 1.04 -11.51 14.12
N PRO A 129 1.33 -10.42 14.85
CA PRO A 129 0.31 -9.51 15.35
C PRO A 129 -0.25 -8.60 14.23
N LEU A 130 0.42 -8.54 13.07
CA LEU A 130 0.03 -7.69 11.95
C LEU A 130 -1.01 -8.36 11.06
N LYS A 131 -2.01 -7.57 10.66
CA LYS A 131 -3.04 -7.93 9.68
C LYS A 131 -3.12 -6.87 8.58
N PRO A 132 -3.52 -7.23 7.35
CA PRO A 132 -3.81 -6.25 6.31
C PRO A 132 -5.00 -5.36 6.71
N MET A 133 -4.74 -4.06 6.80
CA MET A 133 -5.71 -3.00 7.00
C MET A 133 -5.90 -2.25 5.69
N PHE A 134 -7.13 -2.24 5.17
CA PHE A 134 -7.48 -1.77 3.84
C PHE A 134 -8.08 -0.37 3.83
N TYR A 135 -7.75 0.38 2.79
CA TYR A 135 -8.60 1.44 2.26
C TYR A 135 -8.75 1.25 0.75
N PHE A 136 -9.74 1.93 0.15
CA PHE A 136 -10.06 1.77 -1.26
C PHE A 136 -10.02 3.11 -1.97
N MET A 137 -9.46 3.11 -3.17
CA MET A 137 -9.33 4.30 -3.99
C MET A 137 -9.90 4.03 -5.38
N GLY A 138 -10.67 4.96 -5.92
CA GLY A 138 -11.25 4.86 -7.26
C GLY A 138 -10.15 4.52 -8.25
N LYS A 139 -10.38 3.59 -9.17
CA LYS A 139 -9.40 3.13 -10.15
C LYS A 139 -9.05 4.20 -11.18
N TYR A 140 -10.04 5.04 -11.48
CA TYR A 140 -9.97 6.19 -12.36
C TYR A 140 -10.39 7.47 -11.62
N PRO A 141 -10.06 8.67 -12.11
CA PRO A 141 -10.77 9.89 -11.76
C PRO A 141 -12.26 9.74 -12.07
N VAL A 142 -13.12 10.45 -11.33
CA VAL A 142 -14.56 10.45 -11.60
C VAL A 142 -14.81 11.00 -13.01
N THR A 143 -15.53 10.25 -13.83
CA THR A 143 -15.81 10.63 -15.21
C THR A 143 -17.03 11.56 -15.34
N ALA A 144 -17.17 12.22 -16.49
CA ALA A 144 -18.34 13.06 -16.78
C ALA A 144 -19.66 12.27 -16.67
N ARG A 145 -19.69 11.02 -17.15
CA ARG A 145 -20.84 10.11 -17.01
C ARG A 145 -21.16 9.83 -15.55
N GLN A 146 -20.16 9.38 -14.78
CA GLN A 146 -20.34 9.03 -13.36
C GLN A 146 -20.83 10.23 -12.54
N TYR A 147 -20.27 11.42 -12.80
CA TYR A 147 -20.72 12.66 -12.16
C TYR A 147 -22.20 12.96 -12.45
N ALA A 148 -22.62 12.88 -13.71
CA ALA A 148 -24.00 13.16 -14.10
C ALA A 148 -24.99 12.17 -13.44
N LEU A 149 -24.67 10.87 -13.46
CA LEU A 149 -25.54 9.82 -12.90
C LEU A 149 -25.73 9.96 -11.39
N VAL A 150 -24.67 10.29 -10.66
CA VAL A 150 -24.77 10.51 -9.21
C VAL A 150 -25.51 11.79 -8.90
N MET A 151 -25.11 12.90 -9.51
CA MET A 151 -25.63 14.22 -9.14
C MET A 151 -27.10 14.40 -9.51
N SER A 152 -27.60 13.67 -10.53
CA SER A 152 -29.04 13.64 -10.84
C SER A 152 -29.87 13.12 -9.67
N GLN A 153 -29.32 12.27 -8.79
CA GLN A 153 -30.04 11.74 -7.63
C GLN A 153 -30.23 12.75 -6.50
N ALA A 154 -29.56 13.91 -6.55
CA ALA A 154 -29.54 14.86 -5.45
C ALA A 154 -30.95 15.39 -5.05
N PRO A 155 -31.85 15.76 -5.98
CA PRO A 155 -33.22 16.15 -5.63
C PRO A 155 -34.00 14.98 -5.02
N SER A 156 -33.99 13.80 -5.66
CA SER A 156 -34.70 12.61 -5.16
C SER A 156 -34.31 12.22 -3.73
N LEU A 157 -33.03 12.35 -3.39
CA LEU A 157 -32.53 12.08 -2.04
C LEU A 157 -32.86 13.18 -1.03
N ALA A 158 -33.01 14.42 -1.47
CA ALA A 158 -33.28 15.57 -0.60
C ALA A 158 -34.77 15.78 -0.32
N SER A 159 -35.63 15.68 -1.34
CA SER A 159 -37.06 16.02 -1.28
C SER A 159 -37.99 14.82 -1.49
N GLY A 160 -37.45 13.64 -1.84
CA GLY A 160 -38.26 12.46 -2.16
C GLY A 160 -38.89 12.50 -3.57
N GLU A 161 -38.45 13.44 -4.41
CA GLU A 161 -38.81 13.49 -5.84
C GLU A 161 -38.52 12.14 -6.53
N PRO A 162 -39.29 11.78 -7.58
CA PRO A 162 -38.99 10.60 -8.39
C PRO A 162 -37.53 10.61 -8.86
N ALA A 163 -36.91 9.43 -8.87
CA ALA A 163 -35.57 9.31 -9.46
C ALA A 163 -35.63 9.80 -10.92
N PRO A 164 -34.72 10.69 -11.34
CA PRO A 164 -34.78 11.28 -12.67
C PRO A 164 -34.45 10.25 -13.75
N ALA A 165 -34.78 10.60 -15.00
CA ALA A 165 -34.30 9.86 -16.16
C ALA A 165 -32.76 9.86 -16.20
N CYS A 166 -32.21 8.73 -16.64
CA CYS A 166 -30.79 8.42 -16.61
C CYS A 166 -30.03 9.08 -17.76
N GLU A 167 -30.06 10.40 -17.83
CA GLU A 167 -29.36 11.17 -18.85
C GLU A 167 -27.90 11.40 -18.43
N ALA A 168 -26.97 10.83 -19.17
CA ALA A 168 -25.54 11.03 -18.97
C ALA A 168 -24.80 11.09 -20.30
N PRO A 169 -23.65 11.81 -20.37
CA PRO A 169 -22.85 11.83 -21.58
C PRO A 169 -22.38 10.41 -21.95
N GLU A 170 -22.52 10.05 -23.22
CA GLU A 170 -22.13 8.74 -23.75
C GLU A 170 -20.76 8.79 -24.46
N GLY A 171 -20.25 7.61 -24.83
CA GLY A 171 -19.03 7.45 -25.63
C GLY A 171 -17.79 8.11 -25.03
N ILE A 172 -17.00 8.78 -25.86
CA ILE A 172 -15.74 9.43 -25.45
C ILE A 172 -16.00 10.53 -24.42
N ALA A 173 -17.04 11.34 -24.61
CA ALA A 173 -17.37 12.46 -23.73
C ALA A 173 -17.72 11.98 -22.31
N GLY A 174 -18.49 10.89 -22.21
CA GLY A 174 -18.82 10.25 -20.93
C GLY A 174 -17.62 9.75 -20.15
N ARG A 175 -16.55 9.35 -20.84
CA ARG A 175 -15.33 8.77 -20.26
C ARG A 175 -14.25 9.79 -19.91
N LEU A 176 -14.41 11.06 -20.26
CA LEU A 176 -13.46 12.10 -19.86
C LEU A 176 -13.54 12.32 -18.34
N PRO A 177 -12.42 12.61 -17.66
CA PRO A 177 -12.45 13.07 -16.27
C PRO A 177 -13.37 14.28 -16.12
N LYS A 178 -14.20 14.29 -15.07
CA LYS A 178 -15.03 15.45 -14.76
C LYS A 178 -14.14 16.55 -14.17
N VAL A 179 -13.95 17.61 -14.95
CA VAL A 179 -13.27 18.86 -14.57
C VAL A 179 -14.27 20.01 -14.48
N LYS A 180 -13.79 21.23 -14.20
CA LYS A 180 -14.62 22.43 -13.98
C LYS A 180 -15.64 22.21 -12.85
N VAL A 181 -15.15 21.61 -11.77
CA VAL A 181 -15.90 21.42 -10.53
C VAL A 181 -15.16 22.13 -9.42
N SER A 182 -15.91 22.64 -8.45
CA SER A 182 -15.33 23.20 -7.25
C SER A 182 -14.97 22.11 -6.23
N ARG A 183 -14.31 22.52 -5.15
CA ARG A 183 -14.12 21.65 -3.99
C ARG A 183 -15.45 21.19 -3.39
N PHE A 184 -16.43 22.10 -3.34
CA PHE A 184 -17.75 21.83 -2.77
C PHE A 184 -18.57 20.90 -3.66
N ASP A 185 -18.46 21.02 -4.99
CA ASP A 185 -19.06 20.09 -5.95
C ASP A 185 -18.56 18.65 -5.73
N ALA A 186 -17.24 18.47 -5.54
CA ALA A 186 -16.63 17.16 -5.33
C ALA A 186 -17.04 16.52 -3.99
N GLU A 187 -17.16 17.34 -2.93
CA GLU A 187 -17.72 16.92 -1.64
C GLU A 187 -19.21 16.59 -1.75
N ARG A 188 -19.96 17.40 -2.51
CA ARG A 188 -21.39 17.17 -2.76
C ARG A 188 -21.62 15.88 -3.52
N PHE A 189 -20.82 15.59 -4.56
CA PHE A 189 -20.83 14.30 -5.24
C PHE A 189 -20.62 13.14 -4.27
N SER A 190 -19.62 13.26 -3.40
CA SER A 190 -19.31 12.22 -2.41
C SER A 190 -20.47 12.00 -1.43
N ALA A 191 -21.11 13.07 -0.98
CA ALA A 191 -22.28 13.01 -0.10
C ALA A 191 -23.50 12.38 -0.79
N VAL A 192 -23.80 12.79 -2.02
CA VAL A 192 -24.93 12.26 -2.81
C VAL A 192 -24.72 10.78 -3.11
N TYR A 193 -23.51 10.39 -3.54
CA TYR A 193 -23.23 8.99 -3.84
C TYR A 193 -23.29 8.11 -2.58
N SER A 194 -22.75 8.59 -1.46
CA SER A 194 -22.84 7.90 -0.17
C SER A 194 -24.29 7.69 0.26
N ALA A 195 -25.12 8.74 0.19
CA ALA A 195 -26.53 8.67 0.56
C ALA A 195 -27.30 7.69 -0.35
N TRP A 196 -27.03 7.71 -1.65
CA TRP A 196 -27.63 6.79 -2.61
C TRP A 196 -27.26 5.33 -2.31
N LEU A 197 -25.97 5.05 -2.10
CA LEU A 197 -25.49 3.71 -1.74
C LEU A 197 -26.08 3.23 -0.40
N MET A 198 -26.13 4.09 0.61
CA MET A 198 -26.73 3.73 1.90
C MET A 198 -28.24 3.43 1.79
N LYS A 199 -28.95 4.13 0.90
CA LYS A 199 -30.39 3.94 0.71
C LYS A 199 -30.72 2.67 -0.09
N TYR A 200 -29.97 2.39 -1.16
CA TYR A 200 -30.34 1.35 -2.13
C TYR A 200 -29.39 0.14 -2.16
N HIS A 201 -28.16 0.27 -1.66
CA HIS A 201 -27.10 -0.74 -1.80
C HIS A 201 -26.24 -0.86 -0.52
N ARG A 202 -26.86 -0.74 0.66
CA ARG A 202 -26.14 -0.77 1.94
C ARG A 202 -25.36 -2.06 2.16
N ASP A 203 -25.88 -3.18 1.64
CA ASP A 203 -25.27 -4.51 1.67
C ASP A 203 -23.95 -4.59 0.88
N ARG A 204 -23.74 -3.68 -0.09
CA ARG A 204 -22.54 -3.58 -0.91
C ARG A 204 -21.42 -2.77 -0.24
N LEU A 205 -21.70 -2.07 0.86
CA LEU A 205 -20.71 -1.25 1.56
C LEU A 205 -19.88 -2.10 2.54
N PRO A 206 -18.56 -1.89 2.63
CA PRO A 206 -17.77 -2.44 3.73
C PRO A 206 -18.22 -1.83 5.06
N VAL A 207 -18.09 -2.56 6.15
CA VAL A 207 -18.53 -2.10 7.48
C VAL A 207 -17.39 -2.26 8.48
N SER A 208 -16.76 -1.16 8.86
CA SER A 208 -15.69 -1.13 9.86
C SER A 208 -16.23 -1.59 11.21
N GLY A 209 -15.77 -2.75 11.68
CA GLY A 209 -16.16 -3.29 12.98
C GLY A 209 -17.62 -3.73 12.99
N ARG A 210 -17.97 -4.76 12.25
CA ARG A 210 -19.33 -5.33 12.34
C ARG A 210 -19.63 -5.76 13.78
N GLY A 211 -20.69 -5.20 14.37
CA GLY A 211 -21.19 -5.56 15.70
C GLY A 211 -22.42 -6.47 15.64
N ARG A 212 -23.21 -6.48 16.72
CA ARG A 212 -24.44 -7.27 16.80
C ARG A 212 -25.58 -6.60 16.03
N SER A 213 -25.61 -5.27 16.04
CA SER A 213 -26.58 -4.45 15.33
C SER A 213 -25.91 -3.74 14.15
N ALA A 214 -26.70 -3.41 13.12
CA ALA A 214 -26.19 -2.73 11.93
C ALA A 214 -25.64 -1.32 12.19
N GLU A 215 -25.97 -0.73 13.33
CA GLU A 215 -25.51 0.60 13.79
C GLU A 215 -24.23 0.54 14.64
N ASP A 216 -23.82 -0.64 15.09
CA ASP A 216 -22.64 -0.79 15.96
C ASP A 216 -21.34 -0.50 15.19
N GLY A 217 -21.33 -0.86 13.90
CA GLY A 217 -20.21 -0.68 12.99
C GLY A 217 -20.28 0.60 12.19
N GLY A 218 -19.15 1.02 11.64
CA GLY A 218 -19.05 2.16 10.73
C GLY A 218 -19.27 1.72 9.30
N ALA A 219 -20.49 1.90 8.76
CA ALA A 219 -20.76 1.68 7.34
C ALA A 219 -19.85 2.56 6.48
N GLY A 220 -19.31 1.97 5.41
CA GLY A 220 -18.46 2.67 4.47
C GLY A 220 -19.19 3.79 3.77
N PHE A 221 -18.49 4.86 3.44
CA PHE A 221 -19.00 5.99 2.69
C PHE A 221 -17.95 6.53 1.72
N VAL A 222 -18.40 7.19 0.67
CA VAL A 222 -17.57 7.78 -0.36
C VAL A 222 -17.10 9.16 0.11
N ARG A 223 -15.82 9.44 -0.09
CA ARG A 223 -15.21 10.75 0.19
C ARG A 223 -14.08 11.04 -0.78
N LEU A 224 -13.54 12.25 -0.72
CA LEU A 224 -12.25 12.52 -1.34
C LEU A 224 -11.13 11.77 -0.58
N PRO A 225 -10.10 11.26 -1.28
CA PRO A 225 -8.94 10.68 -0.62
C PRO A 225 -8.23 11.76 0.20
N THR A 226 -7.65 11.38 1.32
CA THR A 226 -6.67 12.23 1.99
C THR A 226 -5.41 12.34 1.13
N GLU A 227 -4.61 13.37 1.35
CA GLU A 227 -3.36 13.57 0.64
C GLU A 227 -2.39 12.40 0.88
N VAL A 228 -2.34 11.90 2.11
CA VAL A 228 -1.49 10.76 2.48
C VAL A 228 -1.93 9.49 1.77
N GLU A 229 -3.24 9.20 1.71
CA GLU A 229 -3.77 8.07 0.96
C GLU A 229 -3.50 8.19 -0.54
N TRP A 230 -3.74 9.37 -1.11
CA TRP A 230 -3.54 9.64 -2.53
C TRP A 230 -2.09 9.44 -2.92
N GLU A 231 -1.15 10.03 -2.18
CA GLU A 231 0.26 9.98 -2.53
C GLU A 231 0.87 8.60 -2.30
N TYR A 232 0.52 7.91 -1.21
CA TYR A 232 0.94 6.53 -0.98
C TYR A 232 0.45 5.60 -2.11
N ALA A 233 -0.82 5.72 -2.50
CA ALA A 233 -1.40 4.96 -3.58
C ALA A 233 -0.76 5.30 -4.94
N ALA A 234 -0.55 6.59 -5.23
CA ALA A 234 0.08 7.07 -6.47
C ALA A 234 1.51 6.55 -6.63
N ARG A 235 2.28 6.43 -5.53
CA ARG A 235 3.66 5.90 -5.50
C ARG A 235 3.74 4.37 -5.70
N GLY A 236 2.62 3.65 -5.64
CA GLY A 236 2.57 2.20 -5.80
C GLY A 236 2.34 1.43 -4.49
N ALA A 237 2.16 2.12 -3.36
CA ALA A 237 1.73 1.58 -2.07
C ALA A 237 2.40 0.24 -1.68
N GLN A 238 1.60 -0.80 -1.41
CA GLN A 238 2.09 -2.12 -1.01
C GLN A 238 2.85 -2.86 -2.12
N ALA A 239 2.78 -2.44 -3.39
CA ALA A 239 3.37 -3.20 -4.50
C ALA A 239 4.86 -2.91 -4.71
N VAL A 240 5.42 -1.92 -4.02
CA VAL A 240 6.78 -1.41 -4.25
C VAL A 240 7.61 -1.41 -2.97
N SER A 241 8.93 -1.39 -3.07
CA SER A 241 9.82 -1.31 -1.90
C SER A 241 9.79 0.06 -1.21
N ARG A 242 10.29 0.14 0.04
CA ARG A 242 10.39 1.42 0.76
C ARG A 242 11.19 2.46 -0.02
N GLN A 243 12.29 2.04 -0.64
CA GLN A 243 13.13 2.90 -1.47
C GLN A 243 12.38 3.42 -2.71
N GLU A 244 11.58 2.58 -3.37
CA GLU A 244 10.80 3.00 -4.54
C GLU A 244 9.67 3.97 -4.18
N LEU A 245 9.11 3.88 -2.97
CA LEU A 245 8.16 4.89 -2.47
C LEU A 245 8.79 6.28 -2.37
N GLU A 246 10.11 6.39 -2.17
CA GLU A 246 10.81 7.67 -2.05
C GLU A 246 11.21 8.28 -3.40
N GLY A 247 10.97 7.56 -4.51
CA GLY A 247 11.24 8.03 -5.85
C GLY A 247 10.42 9.27 -6.24
N ARG A 248 10.92 10.04 -7.22
CA ARG A 248 10.19 11.18 -7.81
C ARG A 248 8.86 10.75 -8.44
N LEU A 249 8.87 9.61 -9.12
CA LEU A 249 7.71 8.97 -9.74
C LEU A 249 7.62 7.51 -9.28
N PHE A 250 6.44 6.91 -9.38
CA PHE A 250 6.25 5.48 -9.13
C PHE A 250 7.06 4.63 -10.11
N PRO A 251 7.53 3.43 -9.75
CA PRO A 251 8.30 2.58 -10.66
C PRO A 251 7.46 2.16 -11.88
N ARG A 252 8.09 2.22 -13.06
CA ARG A 252 7.49 1.99 -14.39
C ARG A 252 8.30 0.98 -15.21
N ARG A 253 9.06 0.12 -14.54
CA ARG A 253 9.86 -0.92 -15.18
C ARG A 253 8.97 -1.88 -15.96
N GLN A 254 9.28 -2.09 -17.23
CA GLN A 254 8.62 -3.08 -18.06
C GLN A 254 9.28 -4.46 -17.87
N PRO A 255 8.54 -5.58 -18.06
CA PRO A 255 9.14 -6.92 -18.02
C PRO A 255 10.34 -7.03 -18.96
N GLY A 256 11.49 -7.43 -18.41
CA GLY A 256 12.75 -7.54 -19.17
C GLY A 256 13.54 -6.23 -19.32
N SER A 257 13.14 -5.15 -18.66
CA SER A 257 13.87 -3.88 -18.61
C SER A 257 14.43 -3.60 -17.20
N ASP A 258 15.68 -3.14 -17.15
CA ASP A 258 16.31 -2.66 -15.91
C ASP A 258 15.98 -1.20 -15.59
N THR A 259 15.40 -0.47 -16.56
CA THR A 259 15.04 0.95 -16.44
C THR A 259 13.53 1.17 -16.52
N ASP A 260 13.08 2.28 -15.94
CA ASP A 260 11.70 2.75 -16.06
C ASP A 260 11.37 3.12 -17.51
N GLY A 261 10.16 2.76 -17.95
CA GLY A 261 9.61 3.25 -19.21
C GLY A 261 9.31 4.76 -19.20
N PRO A 262 9.14 5.37 -20.38
CA PRO A 262 8.87 6.81 -20.51
C PRO A 262 7.54 7.18 -19.85
N LEU A 263 7.45 8.38 -19.25
CA LEU A 263 6.24 8.83 -18.56
C LEU A 263 5.03 8.91 -19.52
N SER A 264 5.27 9.14 -20.82
CA SER A 264 4.26 9.20 -21.87
C SER A 264 3.37 7.96 -21.99
N ASP A 265 3.85 6.80 -21.54
CA ASP A 265 3.08 5.55 -21.60
C ASP A 265 2.06 5.48 -20.44
N TYR A 266 2.29 6.24 -19.38
CA TYR A 266 1.55 6.19 -18.11
C TYR A 266 0.75 7.46 -17.80
N ALA A 267 1.09 8.58 -18.43
CA ALA A 267 0.47 9.88 -18.15
C ALA A 267 0.07 10.63 -19.42
N VAL A 268 -0.91 11.53 -19.27
CA VAL A 268 -1.33 12.48 -20.29
C VAL A 268 -0.87 13.87 -19.86
N PHE A 269 0.05 14.46 -20.60
CA PHE A 269 0.66 15.75 -20.26
C PHE A 269 1.08 16.48 -21.54
N ASN A 270 1.52 17.73 -21.42
CA ASN A 270 1.97 18.53 -22.54
C ASN A 270 3.38 18.13 -22.98
N GLN A 271 3.46 17.40 -24.10
CA GLN A 271 4.71 16.91 -24.67
C GLN A 271 5.35 17.96 -25.58
N VAL A 272 6.39 18.64 -25.09
CA VAL A 272 7.13 19.65 -25.88
C VAL A 272 8.13 19.01 -26.85
N ALA A 273 8.77 17.91 -26.46
CA ALA A 273 9.70 17.15 -27.32
C ALA A 273 9.08 15.82 -27.76
N GLY A 274 9.16 15.51 -29.06
CA GLY A 274 8.61 14.26 -29.62
C GLY A 274 7.08 14.16 -29.61
N GLY A 275 6.37 15.26 -29.31
CA GLY A 275 4.91 15.32 -29.29
C GLY A 275 4.28 15.15 -30.68
N THR A 276 3.00 14.77 -30.70
CA THR A 276 2.24 14.50 -31.95
C THR A 276 1.88 15.76 -32.75
N GLY A 277 2.23 16.96 -32.26
CA GLY A 277 1.78 18.25 -32.80
C GLY A 277 0.32 18.60 -32.45
N GLN A 278 -0.40 17.73 -31.72
CA GLN A 278 -1.75 18.02 -31.25
C GLN A 278 -1.73 18.90 -30.00
N ALA A 279 -2.69 19.82 -29.90
CA ALA A 279 -2.88 20.63 -28.70
C ALA A 279 -3.15 19.72 -27.49
N PRO A 280 -2.55 20.02 -26.31
CA PRO A 280 -2.78 19.26 -25.10
C PRO A 280 -4.27 19.29 -24.74
N ARG A 281 -4.85 18.12 -24.44
CA ARG A 281 -6.27 17.96 -24.09
C ARG A 281 -6.49 16.82 -23.09
N LEU A 282 -7.64 16.86 -22.41
CA LEU A 282 -8.14 15.72 -21.64
C LEU A 282 -8.32 14.49 -22.53
N MET A 283 -8.06 13.33 -21.95
CA MET A 283 -8.22 12.03 -22.61
C MET A 283 -9.17 11.14 -21.80
N PRO A 284 -9.89 10.21 -22.45
CA PRO A 284 -10.70 9.22 -21.73
C PRO A 284 -9.88 8.49 -20.67
N VAL A 285 -10.50 8.21 -19.53
CA VAL A 285 -9.83 7.45 -18.47
C VAL A 285 -9.37 6.08 -18.97
N GLY A 286 -8.24 5.61 -18.46
CA GLY A 286 -7.67 4.31 -18.83
C GLY A 286 -7.06 4.24 -20.24
N THR A 287 -6.78 5.38 -20.88
CA THR A 287 -6.02 5.42 -22.14
C THR A 287 -4.54 5.06 -21.95
N LYS A 288 -3.95 5.40 -20.80
CA LYS A 288 -2.54 5.13 -20.46
C LYS A 288 -2.39 3.88 -19.58
N LEU A 289 -1.15 3.45 -19.34
CA LEU A 289 -0.84 2.35 -18.44
C LEU A 289 -1.05 2.74 -16.97
N PRO A 290 -1.45 1.79 -16.10
CA PRO A 290 -1.63 2.07 -14.68
C PRO A 290 -0.29 2.11 -13.92
N ASN A 291 -0.34 2.64 -12.69
CA ASN A 291 0.74 2.49 -11.72
C ASN A 291 0.77 1.04 -11.12
N PRO A 292 1.74 0.71 -10.24
CA PRO A 292 1.94 -0.66 -9.74
C PRO A 292 0.75 -1.31 -9.04
N ILE A 293 -0.21 -0.54 -8.50
CA ILE A 293 -1.42 -1.08 -7.85
C ILE A 293 -2.66 -1.05 -8.75
N GLY A 294 -2.50 -0.66 -10.02
CA GLY A 294 -3.58 -0.65 -11.00
C GLY A 294 -4.38 0.66 -11.04
N LEU A 295 -3.85 1.76 -10.49
CA LEU A 295 -4.49 3.08 -10.61
C LEU A 295 -4.08 3.75 -11.92
N PHE A 296 -5.07 4.29 -12.64
CA PHE A 296 -4.88 5.00 -13.89
C PHE A 296 -4.94 6.50 -13.67
N ASP A 297 -4.29 7.26 -14.55
CA ASP A 297 -4.36 8.72 -14.57
C ASP A 297 -3.96 9.35 -13.21
N VAL A 298 -3.02 8.72 -12.49
CA VAL A 298 -2.48 9.28 -11.23
C VAL A 298 -1.55 10.47 -11.46
N ILE A 299 -0.90 10.52 -12.63
CA ILE A 299 -0.10 11.65 -13.10
C ILE A 299 -0.70 12.15 -14.43
N GLY A 300 -0.88 13.46 -14.52
CA GLY A 300 -1.46 14.10 -15.71
C GLY A 300 -2.97 13.85 -15.87
N ASN A 301 -3.45 13.99 -17.09
CA ASN A 301 -4.86 14.02 -17.47
C ASN A 301 -5.61 15.13 -16.70
N ALA A 302 -6.27 14.82 -15.59
CA ALA A 302 -6.88 15.81 -14.71
C ALA A 302 -6.19 15.81 -13.35
N ALA A 303 -5.91 17.00 -12.84
CA ALA A 303 -5.40 17.18 -11.49
C ALA A 303 -6.49 16.81 -10.48
N GLN A 304 -6.12 16.22 -9.34
CA GLN A 304 -7.07 15.59 -8.42
C GLN A 304 -7.10 16.28 -7.07
N MET A 305 -8.28 16.76 -6.66
CA MET A 305 -8.52 17.29 -5.32
C MET A 305 -8.37 16.18 -4.26
N VAL A 306 -7.75 16.53 -3.13
CA VAL A 306 -7.65 15.66 -1.93
C VAL A 306 -8.26 16.36 -0.73
N GLN A 307 -8.58 15.61 0.32
CA GLN A 307 -9.49 16.04 1.39
C GLN A 307 -9.04 17.28 2.17
N GLU A 308 -7.74 17.49 2.35
CA GLU A 308 -7.18 18.46 3.28
C GLU A 308 -7.03 19.87 2.71
N SER A 309 -7.07 20.85 3.62
CA SER A 309 -6.55 22.19 3.36
C SER A 309 -5.04 22.17 3.14
N PHE A 310 -4.55 23.09 2.32
CA PHE A 310 -3.13 23.24 2.05
C PHE A 310 -2.42 23.76 3.29
N GLN A 311 -1.25 23.18 3.56
CA GLN A 311 -0.32 23.59 4.61
C GLN A 311 1.08 23.49 4.03
N LEU A 312 1.89 24.54 4.19
CA LEU A 312 3.31 24.52 3.81
C LEU A 312 4.06 23.40 4.56
N VAL A 313 5.15 22.94 3.96
CA VAL A 313 6.13 22.06 4.58
C VAL A 313 7.09 22.91 5.41
N HIS A 314 7.23 22.57 6.68
CA HIS A 314 8.12 23.21 7.64
C HIS A 314 8.89 22.15 8.41
N ALA A 315 10.22 22.09 8.23
CA ALA A 315 11.11 21.17 8.93
C ALA A 315 10.63 19.70 8.92
N GLY A 316 10.22 19.19 7.75
CA GLY A 316 9.80 17.79 7.60
C GLY A 316 8.39 17.46 8.12
N ARG A 317 7.58 18.47 8.48
CA ARG A 317 6.15 18.32 8.84
C ARG A 317 5.28 19.37 8.15
N ARG A 318 3.97 19.26 8.28
CA ARG A 318 3.04 20.34 7.89
C ARG A 318 3.11 21.50 8.89
N GLN A 319 3.09 22.73 8.40
CA GLN A 319 2.97 23.94 9.22
C GLN A 319 1.58 24.05 9.88
N GLY A 320 1.40 24.97 10.82
CA GLY A 320 0.13 25.14 11.54
C GLY A 320 -0.97 25.94 10.82
N ALA A 321 -0.66 26.69 9.77
CA ALA A 321 -1.65 27.50 9.05
C ALA A 321 -2.33 26.71 7.93
N TYR A 322 -3.66 26.83 7.85
CA TYR A 322 -4.53 26.19 6.86
C TYR A 322 -4.90 27.19 5.76
N GLY A 323 -4.58 26.85 4.51
CA GLY A 323 -4.84 27.65 3.33
C GLY A 323 -6.00 27.12 2.49
N GLY A 324 -5.86 27.23 1.16
CA GLY A 324 -6.80 26.72 0.17
C GLY A 324 -6.90 25.20 0.16
N PHE A 325 -7.41 24.59 -0.92
CA PHE A 325 -7.47 23.13 -1.03
C PHE A 325 -6.26 22.57 -1.80
N VAL A 326 -5.88 21.34 -1.47
CA VAL A 326 -4.76 20.65 -2.11
C VAL A 326 -5.22 19.94 -3.39
N VAL A 327 -4.42 20.09 -4.45
CA VAL A 327 -4.55 19.36 -5.71
C VAL A 327 -3.25 18.61 -6.03
N LYS A 328 -3.38 17.36 -6.48
CA LYS A 328 -2.29 16.41 -6.73
C LYS A 328 -2.25 15.93 -8.19
N GLY A 329 -1.13 15.33 -8.58
CA GLY A 329 -0.97 14.57 -9.84
C GLY A 329 -0.68 15.37 -11.10
N GLY A 330 -0.91 16.69 -11.10
CA GLY A 330 -0.77 17.52 -12.29
C GLY A 330 -1.85 17.22 -13.34
N ASN A 331 -1.77 17.86 -14.50
CA ASN A 331 -2.81 17.79 -15.53
C ASN A 331 -2.22 17.77 -16.95
N TYR A 332 -3.09 17.66 -17.95
CA TYR A 332 -2.73 17.55 -19.36
C TYR A 332 -1.97 18.77 -19.95
N LEU A 333 -1.98 19.93 -19.28
CA LEU A 333 -1.24 21.14 -19.70
C LEU A 333 0.19 21.19 -19.13
N GLU A 334 0.51 20.35 -18.15
CA GLU A 334 1.82 20.33 -17.49
C GLU A 334 2.91 19.70 -18.36
N GLY A 335 4.14 20.20 -18.24
CA GLY A 335 5.31 19.57 -18.87
C GLY A 335 5.86 18.42 -18.03
N GLU A 336 6.55 17.47 -18.66
CA GLU A 336 7.11 16.28 -17.99
C GLU A 336 7.96 16.62 -16.76
N GLY A 337 8.83 17.63 -16.85
CA GLY A 337 9.75 18.00 -15.77
C GLY A 337 9.07 18.49 -14.49
N THR A 338 7.82 18.98 -14.55
CA THR A 338 7.08 19.46 -13.37
C THR A 338 6.28 18.37 -12.68
N LEU A 339 6.12 17.21 -13.31
CA LEU A 339 5.26 16.12 -12.83
C LEU A 339 6.02 15.16 -11.92
N PHE A 340 5.48 14.94 -10.72
CA PHE A 340 5.98 13.97 -9.75
C PHE A 340 4.86 13.63 -8.75
N THR A 341 4.93 12.46 -8.10
CA THR A 341 3.87 11.97 -7.20
C THR A 341 3.72 12.83 -5.94
N GLY A 342 4.82 13.42 -5.47
CA GLY A 342 4.87 14.35 -4.35
C GLY A 342 4.32 15.75 -4.63
N MET A 343 4.01 16.08 -5.89
CA MET A 343 3.61 17.43 -6.31
C MET A 343 2.35 17.89 -5.59
N ARG A 344 2.33 19.15 -5.14
CA ARG A 344 1.18 19.80 -4.51
C ARG A 344 0.91 21.14 -5.19
N ARG A 345 -0.37 21.43 -5.39
CA ARG A 345 -0.86 22.76 -5.71
C ARG A 345 -1.88 23.20 -4.69
N GLU A 346 -1.87 24.49 -4.43
CA GLU A 346 -2.88 25.18 -3.64
C GLU A 346 -3.79 25.96 -4.60
N TYR A 347 -5.10 25.80 -4.42
CA TYR A 347 -6.10 26.65 -5.07
C TYR A 347 -7.01 27.27 -4.00
N PRO A 348 -7.45 28.54 -4.18
CA PRO A 348 -8.40 29.16 -3.26
C PRO A 348 -9.75 28.45 -3.32
N LEU A 349 -10.56 28.53 -2.26
CA LEU A 349 -11.93 27.96 -2.29
C LEU A 349 -12.89 28.78 -3.15
N PHE A 350 -12.65 30.08 -3.29
CA PHE A 350 -13.48 31.01 -4.04
C PHE A 350 -12.62 31.85 -4.99
N ALA A 351 -13.19 32.21 -6.13
CA ALA A 351 -12.64 33.20 -7.03
C ALA A 351 -12.84 34.63 -6.47
N ALA A 352 -12.21 35.62 -7.10
CA ALA A 352 -12.27 37.02 -6.66
C ALA A 352 -13.69 37.63 -6.71
N ASP A 353 -14.58 37.07 -7.55
CA ASP A 353 -15.98 37.47 -7.66
C ASP A 353 -16.91 36.76 -6.64
N GLY A 354 -16.35 35.92 -5.77
CA GLY A 354 -17.08 35.17 -4.75
C GLY A 354 -17.68 33.85 -5.25
N THR A 355 -17.54 33.51 -6.54
CA THR A 355 -17.96 32.20 -7.05
C THR A 355 -17.05 31.08 -6.54
N GLU A 356 -17.57 29.86 -6.45
CA GLU A 356 -16.77 28.71 -6.05
C GLU A 356 -15.64 28.45 -7.06
N GLN A 357 -14.42 28.27 -6.57
CA GLN A 357 -13.26 28.12 -7.45
C GLN A 357 -13.32 26.81 -8.23
N SER A 358 -13.32 26.91 -9.55
CA SER A 358 -13.17 25.78 -10.47
C SER A 358 -12.21 26.13 -11.62
N ASN A 359 -11.67 25.13 -12.32
CA ASN A 359 -10.85 25.36 -13.51
C ASN A 359 -10.93 24.19 -14.51
N GLU A 360 -10.42 24.43 -15.72
CA GLU A 360 -10.44 23.51 -16.87
C GLU A 360 -9.72 22.18 -16.66
N THR A 361 -8.86 22.08 -15.64
CA THR A 361 -7.90 20.96 -15.51
C THR A 361 -8.08 20.15 -14.23
N THR A 362 -8.89 20.65 -13.28
CA THR A 362 -9.02 20.06 -11.96
C THR A 362 -10.33 19.31 -11.84
N GLY A 363 -10.21 18.03 -11.52
CA GLY A 363 -11.29 17.14 -11.16
C GLY A 363 -10.96 16.44 -9.84
N PHE A 364 -11.45 15.22 -9.69
CA PHE A 364 -11.23 14.47 -8.46
C PHE A 364 -11.35 12.95 -8.68
N ARG A 365 -10.91 12.23 -7.66
CA ARG A 365 -11.09 10.80 -7.49
C ARG A 365 -11.71 10.58 -6.11
N VAL A 366 -12.37 9.46 -5.92
CA VAL A 366 -12.98 9.10 -4.64
C VAL A 366 -12.21 8.00 -3.91
N ALA A 367 -12.38 7.96 -2.60
CA ALA A 367 -11.96 6.88 -1.71
C ALA A 367 -13.16 6.40 -0.87
N ILE A 368 -13.02 5.24 -0.25
CA ILE A 368 -14.01 4.72 0.70
C ILE A 368 -13.46 4.87 2.11
N GLY A 369 -14.17 5.66 2.92
CA GLY A 369 -13.91 5.81 4.35
C GLY A 369 -14.97 5.12 5.21
N ALA A 370 -14.73 5.06 6.51
CA ALA A 370 -15.68 4.70 7.55
C ALA A 370 -15.38 5.51 8.82
N LEU A 371 -16.23 5.36 9.83
CA LEU A 371 -15.94 5.89 11.16
C LEU A 371 -14.64 5.26 11.70
N SER A 372 -13.75 6.09 12.24
CA SER A 372 -12.49 5.64 12.84
C SER A 372 -12.69 4.93 14.18
N ALA A 373 -13.74 5.29 14.93
CA ALA A 373 -14.08 4.71 16.23
C ALA A 373 -15.54 4.25 16.30
N PRO A 374 -15.95 3.23 15.53
CA PRO A 374 -17.30 2.68 15.64
C PRO A 374 -17.50 2.03 17.02
N ARG A 375 -18.75 2.02 17.52
CA ARG A 375 -19.08 1.54 18.88
C ARG A 375 -18.57 0.12 19.13
N SER A 376 -18.68 -0.75 18.13
CA SER A 376 -18.18 -2.13 18.16
C SER A 376 -16.67 -2.26 18.39
N ARG A 377 -15.87 -1.25 18.02
CA ARG A 377 -14.40 -1.23 18.17
C ARG A 377 -13.91 -0.45 19.36
N TYR A 378 -14.80 0.26 20.08
CA TYR A 378 -14.37 1.14 21.17
C TYR A 378 -13.58 0.39 22.26
N LYS A 379 -13.99 -0.84 22.60
CA LYS A 379 -13.25 -1.70 23.53
C LYS A 379 -11.85 -2.05 23.01
N GLU A 380 -11.73 -2.48 21.75
CA GLU A 380 -10.44 -2.80 21.12
C GLU A 380 -9.52 -1.57 21.08
N LEU A 381 -10.06 -0.41 20.68
CA LEU A 381 -9.32 0.86 20.64
C LEU A 381 -8.83 1.29 22.02
N PHE A 382 -9.68 1.18 23.03
CA PHE A 382 -9.30 1.50 24.40
C PHE A 382 -8.23 0.54 24.93
N GLU A 383 -8.35 -0.77 24.67
CA GLU A 383 -7.33 -1.76 25.03
C GLU A 383 -6.00 -1.53 24.29
N GLN A 384 -6.03 -1.07 23.04
CA GLN A 384 -4.83 -0.69 22.29
C GLN A 384 -4.19 0.57 22.89
N TRP A 385 -4.98 1.63 23.10
CA TRP A 385 -4.51 2.88 23.70
C TRP A 385 -3.93 2.66 25.11
N GLN A 386 -4.55 1.80 25.93
CA GLN A 386 -4.03 1.45 27.26
C GLN A 386 -2.69 0.72 27.23
N LYS A 387 -2.32 0.08 26.11
CA LYS A 387 -1.03 -0.58 25.91
C LYS A 387 0.03 0.37 25.35
N GLU A 388 -0.36 1.52 24.81
CA GLU A 388 0.59 2.53 24.37
C GLU A 388 1.35 3.13 25.55
N GLY A 389 2.61 3.48 25.32
CA GLY A 389 3.46 4.07 26.35
C GLY A 389 3.80 3.14 27.51
N ARG A 390 3.55 1.83 27.41
CA ARG A 390 3.93 0.82 28.42
C ARG A 390 5.41 0.47 28.34
N LEU A 391 6.10 0.49 29.48
CA LEU A 391 7.51 0.09 29.55
C LEU A 391 7.69 -1.41 29.29
N ALA A 392 6.70 -2.24 29.68
CA ALA A 392 6.68 -3.67 29.39
C ALA A 392 6.62 -3.96 27.87
N ALA A 393 6.16 -3.02 27.05
CA ALA A 393 6.18 -3.17 25.60
C ALA A 393 7.61 -3.04 25.00
N LEU A 394 8.56 -2.46 25.73
CA LEU A 394 9.93 -2.26 25.24
C LEU A 394 10.84 -3.49 25.43
N THR A 395 10.52 -4.36 26.39
CA THR A 395 11.37 -5.49 26.81
C THR A 395 10.58 -6.58 27.54
N ASP A 396 10.90 -7.84 27.26
CA ASP A 396 10.28 -9.00 27.94
C ASP A 396 10.81 -9.18 29.39
N ALA A 397 11.78 -8.36 29.82
CA ALA A 397 12.31 -8.38 31.18
C ALA A 397 11.43 -7.67 32.22
N ILE A 398 10.40 -6.92 31.77
CA ILE A 398 9.43 -6.26 32.64
C ILE A 398 8.08 -6.93 32.43
N ASP A 399 7.61 -7.62 33.44
CA ASP A 399 6.27 -8.21 33.47
C ASP A 399 5.21 -7.10 33.55
N ASP A 400 4.04 -7.31 32.95
CA ASP A 400 2.92 -6.34 32.96
C ASP A 400 2.47 -5.95 34.39
N VAL A 401 2.64 -6.84 35.38
CA VAL A 401 2.35 -6.56 36.80
C VAL A 401 3.37 -5.58 37.40
N GLN A 402 4.60 -5.60 36.91
CA GLN A 402 5.70 -4.78 37.40
C GLN A 402 5.86 -3.47 36.60
N ASP A 403 5.04 -3.24 35.56
CA ASP A 403 5.17 -2.07 34.70
C ASP A 403 5.00 -0.76 35.52
N PRO A 404 6.04 0.08 35.61
CA PRO A 404 5.99 1.33 36.37
C PRO A 404 4.92 2.30 35.87
N THR A 405 4.63 2.34 34.56
CA THR A 405 3.58 3.20 33.98
C THR A 405 2.19 2.74 34.40
N LYS A 406 1.98 1.42 34.54
CA LYS A 406 0.72 0.85 35.02
C LYS A 406 0.53 1.07 36.50
N ARG A 407 1.61 0.98 37.27
CA ARG A 407 1.61 1.35 38.68
C ARG A 407 1.30 2.85 38.86
N LEU A 408 1.85 3.72 38.02
CA LEU A 408 1.56 5.16 38.04
C LEU A 408 0.09 5.45 37.70
N ASP A 409 -0.49 4.80 36.68
CA ASP A 409 -1.95 4.91 36.39
C ASP A 409 -2.80 4.56 37.62
N SER A 410 -2.40 3.52 38.38
CA SER A 410 -3.10 3.08 39.59
C SER A 410 -2.98 4.11 40.72
N ILE A 411 -1.80 4.73 40.89
CA ILE A 411 -1.59 5.81 41.87
C ILE A 411 -2.45 7.04 41.52
N ILE A 412 -2.46 7.45 40.25
CA ILE A 412 -3.27 8.59 39.77
C ILE A 412 -4.76 8.34 40.01
N SER A 413 -5.23 7.13 39.71
CA SER A 413 -6.64 6.75 39.88
C SER A 413 -7.06 6.68 41.36
N GLY A 414 -6.13 6.34 42.27
CA GLY A 414 -6.37 6.29 43.71
C GLY A 414 -6.16 7.62 44.45
N THR A 415 -5.65 8.66 43.77
CA THR A 415 -5.39 9.96 44.38
C THR A 415 -6.67 10.77 44.49
N THR A 416 -6.98 11.29 45.68
CA THR A 416 -8.17 12.11 45.95
C THR A 416 -7.91 13.62 45.86
N ASP A 417 -6.65 14.05 45.86
CA ASP A 417 -6.25 15.46 45.66
C ASP A 417 -6.29 15.82 44.16
N PRO A 418 -7.19 16.72 43.71
CA PRO A 418 -7.32 17.07 42.30
C PRO A 418 -6.07 17.70 41.69
N ARG A 419 -5.30 18.46 42.49
CA ARG A 419 -4.09 19.12 42.00
C ARG A 419 -2.98 18.10 41.79
N LEU A 420 -2.75 17.24 42.77
CA LEU A 420 -1.74 16.18 42.66
C LEU A 420 -2.10 15.19 41.54
N GLN A 421 -3.39 14.87 41.40
CA GLN A 421 -3.87 14.02 40.31
C GLN A 421 -3.57 14.64 38.94
N ALA A 422 -3.78 15.95 38.76
CA ALA A 422 -3.46 16.65 37.53
C ALA A 422 -1.94 16.69 37.25
N GLU A 423 -1.13 16.99 38.25
CA GLU A 423 0.34 17.03 38.12
C GLU A 423 0.91 15.64 37.76
N LEU A 424 0.48 14.57 38.45
CA LEU A 424 0.88 13.20 38.12
C LEU A 424 0.35 12.75 36.74
N GLY A 425 -0.85 13.19 36.36
CA GLY A 425 -1.41 12.95 35.03
C GLY A 425 -0.53 13.52 33.92
N LEU A 426 -0.08 14.77 34.06
CA LEU A 426 0.83 15.41 33.10
C LEU A 426 2.15 14.62 32.97
N VAL A 427 2.76 14.25 34.09
CA VAL A 427 4.01 13.46 34.10
C VAL A 427 3.83 12.10 33.43
N ASN A 428 2.70 11.43 33.70
CA ASN A 428 2.39 10.12 33.12
C ASN A 428 2.20 10.20 31.59
N GLU A 429 1.50 11.21 31.10
CA GLU A 429 1.31 11.41 29.65
C GLU A 429 2.64 11.74 28.96
N GLU A 430 3.50 12.56 29.57
CA GLU A 430 4.84 12.82 29.04
C GLU A 430 5.72 11.55 29.03
N LEU A 431 5.66 10.75 30.10
CA LEU A 431 6.36 9.47 30.18
C LEU A 431 5.89 8.50 29.09
N LYS A 432 4.57 8.30 28.95
CA LYS A 432 3.98 7.45 27.91
C LYS A 432 4.40 7.91 26.52
N ARG A 433 4.38 9.22 26.25
CA ARG A 433 4.84 9.79 24.98
C ARG A 433 6.31 9.46 24.70
N ASN A 434 7.19 9.61 25.69
CA ASN A 434 8.62 9.28 25.54
C ASN A 434 8.82 7.77 25.32
N VAL A 435 8.09 6.92 26.04
CA VAL A 435 8.11 5.47 25.84
C VAL A 435 7.67 5.11 24.43
N SER A 436 6.60 5.71 23.91
CA SER A 436 6.14 5.47 22.52
C SER A 436 7.17 5.90 21.47
N LEU A 437 7.90 7.01 21.69
CA LEU A 437 9.00 7.41 20.80
C LEU A 437 10.14 6.38 20.80
N ILE A 438 10.50 5.84 21.98
CA ILE A 438 11.52 4.80 22.12
C ILE A 438 11.03 3.49 21.47
N ALA A 439 9.78 3.10 21.69
CA ALA A 439 9.18 1.90 21.11
C ALA A 439 9.32 1.91 19.58
N ARG A 440 9.03 3.06 18.96
CA ARG A 440 9.15 3.23 17.51
C ARG A 440 10.58 3.05 16.99
N GLN A 441 11.56 3.66 17.66
CA GLN A 441 12.97 3.48 17.28
C GLN A 441 13.42 2.02 17.42
N ARG A 442 12.92 1.32 18.45
CA ARG A 442 13.21 -0.10 18.68
C ARG A 442 12.59 -1.00 17.62
N GLU A 443 11.38 -0.69 17.17
CA GLU A 443 10.74 -1.38 16.05
C GLU A 443 11.58 -1.31 14.76
N GLU A 444 12.01 -0.11 14.38
CA GLU A 444 12.88 0.06 13.19
C GLU A 444 14.21 -0.68 13.34
N ALA A 445 14.83 -0.59 14.52
CA ALA A 445 16.09 -1.28 14.81
C ALA A 445 15.94 -2.81 14.77
N ALA A 446 14.83 -3.37 15.25
CA ALA A 446 14.53 -4.79 15.20
C ALA A 446 14.35 -5.28 13.74
N GLY A 447 13.64 -4.52 12.90
CA GLY A 447 13.51 -4.82 11.47
C GLY A 447 14.87 -4.86 10.75
N ASN A 448 15.70 -3.84 10.99
CA ASN A 448 17.05 -3.77 10.42
C ASN A 448 17.96 -4.91 10.92
N LEU A 449 17.85 -5.29 12.20
CA LEU A 449 18.58 -6.41 12.78
C LEU A 449 18.21 -7.73 12.10
N ILE A 450 16.92 -7.98 11.86
CA ILE A 450 16.45 -9.20 11.17
C ILE A 450 17.01 -9.26 9.73
N GLN A 451 16.94 -8.14 8.99
CA GLN A 451 17.52 -8.07 7.64
C GLN A 451 19.03 -8.29 7.65
N SER A 452 19.75 -7.64 8.56
CA SER A 452 21.20 -7.79 8.73
C SER A 452 21.57 -9.23 9.06
N ALA A 453 20.88 -9.87 10.00
CA ALA A 453 21.15 -11.25 10.39
C ALA A 453 20.85 -12.24 9.26
N ALA A 454 19.83 -11.97 8.43
CA ALA A 454 19.55 -12.75 7.23
C ALA A 454 20.71 -12.66 6.20
N LEU A 455 21.29 -11.47 6.02
CA LEU A 455 22.47 -11.27 5.17
C LEU A 455 23.72 -11.95 5.74
N VAL A 456 23.95 -11.88 7.05
CA VAL A 456 25.07 -12.58 7.70
C VAL A 456 24.93 -14.09 7.50
N ALA A 457 23.73 -14.64 7.67
CA ALA A 457 23.46 -16.06 7.41
C ALA A 457 23.71 -16.46 5.94
N GLU A 458 23.41 -15.58 4.99
CA GLU A 458 23.75 -15.79 3.57
C GLU A 458 25.27 -15.74 3.34
N THR A 459 25.98 -14.82 4.00
CA THR A 459 27.45 -14.75 3.97
C THR A 459 28.10 -16.01 4.53
N VAL A 460 27.60 -16.57 5.64
CA VAL A 460 28.04 -17.88 6.18
C VAL A 460 27.93 -18.98 5.12
N ASN A 461 26.81 -19.03 4.41
CA ASN A 461 26.61 -19.99 3.33
C ASN A 461 27.60 -19.78 2.17
N ASN A 462 27.82 -18.53 1.75
CA ASN A 462 28.78 -18.19 0.70
C ASN A 462 30.23 -18.58 1.06
N TYR A 463 30.64 -18.35 2.31
CA TYR A 463 31.94 -18.83 2.80
C TYR A 463 32.03 -20.35 2.78
N ASN A 464 30.98 -21.06 3.19
CA ASN A 464 30.97 -22.52 3.15
C ASN A 464 31.09 -23.09 1.72
N ILE A 465 30.40 -22.49 0.74
CA ILE A 465 30.53 -22.87 -0.68
C ILE A 465 31.97 -22.66 -1.16
N ARG A 466 32.56 -21.49 -0.86
CA ARG A 466 33.95 -21.18 -1.24
C ARG A 466 34.93 -22.16 -0.59
N LEU A 467 34.76 -22.45 0.70
CA LEU A 467 35.59 -23.43 1.42
C LEU A 467 35.47 -24.84 0.85
N THR A 468 34.26 -25.26 0.46
CA THR A 468 34.04 -26.56 -0.18
C THR A 468 34.80 -26.66 -1.50
N ASN A 469 34.75 -25.61 -2.32
CA ASN A 469 35.50 -25.55 -3.58
C ASN A 469 37.02 -25.54 -3.34
N LEU A 470 37.51 -24.74 -2.38
CA LEU A 470 38.93 -24.71 -2.02
C LEU A 470 39.43 -26.06 -1.52
N LYS A 471 38.66 -26.77 -0.69
CA LYS A 471 38.98 -28.13 -0.23
C LYS A 471 39.09 -29.10 -1.40
N LYS A 472 38.18 -29.01 -2.38
CA LYS A 472 38.24 -29.81 -3.61
C LYS A 472 39.48 -29.48 -4.45
N SER A 473 39.77 -28.20 -4.68
CA SER A 473 40.96 -27.75 -5.44
C SER A 473 42.26 -28.16 -4.74
N ARG A 474 42.31 -28.09 -3.41
CA ARG A 474 43.43 -28.61 -2.63
C ARG A 474 43.62 -30.12 -2.86
N GLN A 475 42.54 -30.90 -2.79
CA GLN A 475 42.61 -32.34 -3.04
C GLN A 475 43.15 -32.63 -4.43
N GLN A 476 42.66 -31.93 -5.46
CA GLN A 476 43.15 -32.08 -6.83
C GLN A 476 44.64 -31.73 -6.98
N ALA A 477 45.12 -30.68 -6.30
CA ALA A 477 46.53 -30.32 -6.29
C ALA A 477 47.40 -31.38 -5.61
N VAL A 478 46.92 -31.94 -4.48
CA VAL A 478 47.57 -33.07 -3.80
C VAL A 478 47.63 -34.31 -4.70
N ASP A 479 46.53 -34.65 -5.37
CA ASP A 479 46.45 -35.79 -6.28
C ASP A 479 47.38 -35.60 -7.51
N ALA A 480 47.55 -34.35 -7.96
CA ALA A 480 48.46 -33.97 -9.04
C ALA A 480 49.93 -33.81 -8.61
N LYS A 481 50.24 -33.98 -7.32
CA LYS A 481 51.56 -33.75 -6.71
C LYS A 481 52.10 -32.31 -6.89
N ASP A 482 51.20 -31.34 -6.99
CA ASP A 482 51.53 -29.91 -6.99
C ASP A 482 51.52 -29.39 -5.54
N GLU A 483 52.66 -29.55 -4.86
CA GLU A 483 52.83 -29.16 -3.46
C GLU A 483 52.67 -27.65 -3.23
N ALA A 484 53.10 -26.81 -4.19
CA ALA A 484 53.02 -25.37 -4.08
C ALA A 484 51.56 -24.89 -4.08
N SER A 485 50.75 -25.38 -5.02
CA SER A 485 49.32 -25.07 -5.05
C SER A 485 48.58 -25.68 -3.85
N ALA A 486 48.92 -26.89 -3.43
CA ALA A 486 48.32 -27.52 -2.26
C ALA A 486 48.56 -26.73 -0.97
N ALA A 487 49.76 -26.17 -0.78
CA ALA A 487 50.10 -25.30 0.34
C ALA A 487 49.34 -23.96 0.27
N LEU A 488 49.26 -23.35 -0.92
CA LEU A 488 48.51 -22.10 -1.13
C LEU A 488 47.02 -22.28 -0.82
N PHE A 489 46.40 -23.38 -1.27
CA PHE A 489 45.01 -23.69 -0.93
C PHE A 489 44.81 -24.00 0.55
N ALA A 490 45.78 -24.61 1.23
CA ALA A 490 45.71 -24.84 2.68
C ALA A 490 45.59 -23.51 3.45
N THR A 491 46.49 -22.56 3.18
CA THR A 491 46.43 -21.22 3.77
C THR A 491 45.11 -20.50 3.47
N ALA A 492 44.60 -20.63 2.24
CA ALA A 492 43.30 -20.06 1.87
C ALA A 492 42.12 -20.70 2.61
N ILE A 493 42.19 -22.02 2.89
CA ILE A 493 41.19 -22.74 3.70
C ILE A 493 41.23 -22.27 5.15
N ASP A 494 42.41 -22.08 5.74
CA ASP A 494 42.54 -21.63 7.14
C ASP A 494 41.96 -20.22 7.32
N ASN A 495 42.31 -19.29 6.41
CA ASN A 495 41.75 -17.94 6.38
C ASN A 495 40.23 -17.95 6.16
N GLY A 496 39.75 -18.78 5.23
CA GLY A 496 38.32 -18.92 4.96
C GLY A 496 37.55 -19.53 6.14
N THR A 497 38.15 -20.46 6.88
CA THR A 497 37.56 -21.09 8.06
C THR A 497 37.44 -20.07 9.19
N SER A 498 38.50 -19.28 9.42
CA SER A 498 38.48 -18.18 10.38
C SER A 498 37.41 -17.14 10.06
N ALA A 499 37.24 -16.81 8.78
CA ALA A 499 36.19 -15.89 8.32
C ALA A 499 34.76 -16.48 8.51
N LEU A 500 34.58 -17.78 8.25
CA LEU A 500 33.33 -18.49 8.49
C LEU A 500 32.97 -18.46 9.98
N ASP A 501 33.91 -18.80 10.85
CA ASP A 501 33.72 -18.81 12.30
C ASP A 501 33.39 -17.42 12.83
N GLY A 502 34.08 -16.38 12.33
CA GLY A 502 33.78 -14.99 12.64
C GLY A 502 32.36 -14.57 12.22
N ALA A 503 31.90 -14.99 11.04
CA ALA A 503 30.54 -14.71 10.59
C ALA A 503 29.47 -15.43 11.44
N VAL A 504 29.75 -16.66 11.89
CA VAL A 504 28.89 -17.39 12.83
C VAL A 504 28.83 -16.69 14.19
N ALA A 505 29.96 -16.20 14.69
CA ALA A 505 29.99 -15.43 15.94
C ALA A 505 29.14 -14.16 15.85
N ILE A 506 29.27 -13.38 14.77
CA ILE A 506 28.43 -12.20 14.53
C ILE A 506 26.94 -12.56 14.49
N TYR A 507 26.59 -13.68 13.84
CA TYR A 507 25.21 -14.15 13.82
C TYR A 507 24.68 -14.47 15.23
N ILE A 508 25.49 -15.11 16.08
CA ILE A 508 25.12 -15.41 17.47
C ILE A 508 24.99 -14.14 18.31
N ASP A 509 25.87 -13.16 18.12
CA ASP A 509 25.77 -11.85 18.77
C ASP A 509 24.47 -11.11 18.39
N ASN A 510 24.05 -11.26 17.12
CA ASN A 510 22.76 -10.76 16.66
C ASN A 510 21.58 -11.48 17.33
N LEU A 511 21.68 -12.79 17.63
CA LEU A 511 20.66 -13.50 18.42
C LEU A 511 20.53 -12.91 19.83
N ALA A 512 21.67 -12.70 20.49
CA ALA A 512 21.72 -12.09 21.82
C ALA A 512 21.20 -10.64 21.81
N THR A 513 21.45 -9.89 20.73
CA THR A 513 20.90 -8.54 20.55
C THR A 513 19.38 -8.58 20.34
N ALA A 514 18.88 -9.56 19.57
CA ALA A 514 17.47 -9.71 19.29
C ALA A 514 16.62 -10.06 20.53
N THR A 515 17.19 -10.71 21.54
CA THR A 515 16.49 -10.99 22.81
C THR A 515 16.25 -9.73 23.66
N ARG A 516 16.85 -8.59 23.31
CA ARG A 516 16.56 -7.30 23.97
C ARG A 516 15.21 -6.73 23.57
N TYR A 517 14.64 -7.15 22.44
CA TYR A 517 13.31 -6.75 21.98
C TYR A 517 12.26 -7.74 22.47
N THR A 518 11.00 -7.33 22.58
CA THR A 518 9.90 -8.26 22.92
C THR A 518 9.65 -9.26 21.79
N ASP A 519 9.04 -10.40 22.07
CA ASP A 519 8.67 -11.37 21.01
C ASP A 519 7.72 -10.72 20.00
N ALA A 520 6.74 -9.96 20.51
CA ALA A 520 5.76 -9.26 19.70
C ALA A 520 6.41 -8.31 18.69
N VAL A 521 7.43 -7.54 19.10
CA VAL A 521 8.18 -6.65 18.20
C VAL A 521 8.95 -7.47 17.16
N ILE A 522 9.64 -8.55 17.56
CA ILE A 522 10.37 -9.41 16.61
C ILE A 522 9.42 -10.01 15.57
N GLN A 523 8.26 -10.56 15.98
CA GLN A 523 7.30 -11.15 15.06
C GLN A 523 6.66 -10.11 14.13
N ALA A 524 6.30 -8.94 14.64
CA ALA A 524 5.74 -7.85 13.83
C ALA A 524 6.73 -7.37 12.76
N GLN A 525 7.97 -7.09 13.16
CA GLN A 525 9.00 -6.62 12.23
C GLN A 525 9.44 -7.72 11.26
N PHE A 526 9.51 -8.97 11.71
CA PHE A 526 9.75 -10.11 10.84
C PHE A 526 8.73 -10.20 9.72
N GLN A 527 7.43 -10.07 10.01
CA GLN A 527 6.39 -10.10 8.99
C GLN A 527 6.55 -8.94 7.97
N ARG A 528 6.91 -7.73 8.42
CA ARG A 528 7.20 -6.59 7.52
C ARG A 528 8.42 -6.86 6.65
N VAL A 529 9.49 -7.41 7.23
CA VAL A 529 10.73 -7.76 6.52
C VAL A 529 10.50 -8.87 5.50
N LYS A 530 9.74 -9.92 5.83
CA LYS A 530 9.38 -10.98 4.88
C LYS A 530 8.70 -10.40 3.65
N GLU A 531 7.71 -9.55 3.88
CA GLU A 531 6.94 -8.92 2.82
C GLU A 531 7.81 -8.04 1.92
N GLU A 532 8.76 -7.30 2.49
CA GLU A 532 9.74 -6.52 1.72
C GLU A 532 10.70 -7.41 0.92
N LEU A 533 11.25 -8.46 1.54
CA LEU A 533 12.20 -9.37 0.89
C LEU A 533 11.54 -10.20 -0.20
N SER A 534 10.29 -10.62 -0.04
CA SER A 534 9.52 -11.37 -1.04
C SER A 534 9.32 -10.60 -2.35
N ARG A 535 9.51 -9.28 -2.35
CA ARG A 535 9.45 -8.43 -3.56
C ARG A 535 10.76 -8.43 -4.35
N LYS A 536 11.86 -8.93 -3.78
CA LYS A 536 13.17 -8.97 -4.44
C LYS A 536 13.32 -10.27 -5.24
N PRO A 537 13.46 -10.22 -6.58
CA PRO A 537 13.66 -11.42 -7.38
C PRO A 537 14.98 -12.10 -7.02
N VAL A 538 15.02 -13.44 -7.14
CA VAL A 538 16.18 -14.31 -6.89
C VAL A 538 16.64 -14.34 -5.42
N LEU A 539 17.15 -13.23 -4.88
CA LEU A 539 17.74 -13.17 -3.53
C LEU A 539 16.68 -13.20 -2.42
N GLY A 540 15.46 -12.69 -2.70
CA GLY A 540 14.39 -12.55 -1.72
C GLY A 540 14.02 -13.86 -1.03
N ASN A 541 13.85 -14.94 -1.79
CA ASN A 541 13.48 -16.25 -1.23
C ASN A 541 14.54 -16.80 -0.27
N SER A 542 15.83 -16.67 -0.62
CA SER A 542 16.91 -17.09 0.28
C SER A 542 16.87 -16.27 1.56
N LEU A 543 16.82 -14.94 1.45
CA LEU A 543 16.83 -14.06 2.62
C LEU A 543 15.59 -14.25 3.51
N VAL A 544 14.41 -14.54 2.94
CA VAL A 544 13.22 -14.90 3.73
C VAL A 544 13.46 -16.17 4.53
N ALA A 545 14.06 -17.21 3.92
CA ALA A 545 14.40 -18.44 4.63
C ALA A 545 15.43 -18.19 5.75
N ARG A 546 16.44 -17.35 5.49
CA ARG A 546 17.45 -16.94 6.50
C ARG A 546 16.83 -16.14 7.65
N ALA A 547 15.96 -15.19 7.36
CA ALA A 547 15.25 -14.40 8.36
C ALA A 547 14.33 -15.29 9.21
N THR A 548 13.63 -16.24 8.58
CA THR A 548 12.80 -17.23 9.28
C THR A 548 13.61 -18.07 10.24
N LEU A 549 14.78 -18.55 9.79
CA LEU A 549 15.70 -19.31 10.61
C LEU A 549 16.23 -18.47 11.78
N PHE A 550 16.57 -17.21 11.53
CA PHE A 550 17.02 -16.27 12.56
C PHE A 550 15.96 -16.08 13.65
N VAL A 551 14.71 -15.75 13.30
CA VAL A 551 13.64 -15.57 14.29
C VAL A 551 13.40 -16.84 15.11
N ARG A 552 13.46 -18.02 14.48
CA ARG A 552 13.42 -19.29 15.21
C ARG A 552 14.56 -19.42 16.22
N HIS A 553 15.80 -19.16 15.78
CA HIS A 553 16.97 -19.20 16.67
C HIS A 553 16.90 -18.16 17.79
N VAL A 554 16.29 -16.99 17.57
CA VAL A 554 16.02 -16.01 18.64
C VAL A 554 15.11 -16.62 19.70
N GLY A 555 14.04 -17.31 19.30
CA GLY A 555 13.16 -18.03 20.22
C GLY A 555 13.88 -19.13 21.02
N ASP A 556 14.77 -19.88 20.38
CA ASP A 556 15.59 -20.90 21.04
C ASP A 556 16.60 -20.28 22.01
N TYR A 557 17.28 -19.20 21.59
CA TYR A 557 18.24 -18.47 22.41
C TYR A 557 17.57 -17.88 23.65
N ARG A 558 16.34 -17.33 23.54
CA ARG A 558 15.59 -16.83 24.70
C ARG A 558 15.36 -17.89 25.77
N LYS A 559 15.13 -19.14 25.38
CA LYS A 559 14.92 -20.27 26.30
C LYS A 559 16.21 -20.78 26.91
N GLN A 560 17.28 -20.83 26.12
CA GLN A 560 18.53 -21.49 26.50
C GLN A 560 19.58 -20.52 27.07
N GLN A 561 19.45 -19.22 26.79
CA GLN A 561 20.42 -18.16 27.09
C GLN A 561 21.84 -18.41 26.56
N ARG A 562 21.98 -19.31 25.59
CA ARG A 562 23.24 -19.66 24.93
C ARG A 562 22.94 -20.25 23.55
N ALA A 563 23.92 -20.19 22.66
CA ALA A 563 23.92 -20.90 21.39
C ALA A 563 25.28 -21.55 21.18
N ASP A 564 25.27 -22.83 20.79
CA ASP A 564 26.48 -23.56 20.41
C ASP A 564 26.85 -23.24 18.94
N PRO A 565 28.07 -22.71 18.67
CA PRO A 565 28.47 -22.32 17.32
C PRO A 565 28.37 -23.44 16.27
N ALA A 566 28.72 -24.66 16.64
CA ALA A 566 28.67 -25.80 15.72
C ALA A 566 27.22 -26.16 15.35
N THR A 567 26.31 -26.13 16.32
CA THR A 567 24.88 -26.37 16.12
C THR A 567 24.26 -25.27 15.24
N ILE A 568 24.59 -24.00 15.49
CA ILE A 568 24.13 -22.86 14.67
C ILE A 568 24.66 -22.98 13.25
N LEU A 569 25.96 -23.21 13.05
CA LEU A 569 26.55 -23.40 11.74
C LEU A 569 25.87 -24.53 10.97
N LYS A 570 25.65 -25.68 11.62
CA LYS A 570 24.93 -26.81 11.00
C LYS A 570 23.52 -26.42 10.54
N ALA A 571 22.77 -25.69 11.37
CA ALA A 571 21.44 -25.23 11.01
C ALA A 571 21.44 -24.21 9.86
N LEU A 572 22.39 -23.26 9.87
CA LEU A 572 22.59 -22.29 8.81
C LEU A 572 22.92 -22.97 7.47
N LEU A 573 23.76 -24.00 7.47
CA LEU A 573 24.08 -24.72 6.24
C LEU A 573 22.95 -25.63 5.76
N ALA A 574 22.12 -26.15 6.68
CA ALA A 574 21.01 -27.04 6.36
C ALA A 574 19.80 -26.32 5.72
N SER A 575 19.57 -25.03 6.01
CA SER A 575 18.38 -24.31 5.50
C SER A 575 18.38 -24.05 3.99
N ASN A 576 19.41 -24.50 3.27
CA ASN A 576 19.47 -24.53 1.80
C ASN A 576 19.09 -25.89 1.18
N ALA A 577 18.89 -26.94 1.99
CA ALA A 577 18.61 -28.28 1.48
C ALA A 577 17.16 -28.48 0.99
N GLN A 578 16.26 -27.51 1.22
CA GLN A 578 14.96 -27.46 0.55
C GLN A 578 15.12 -26.80 -0.81
N LYS A 579 15.36 -27.64 -1.83
CA LYS A 579 15.08 -27.29 -3.24
C LYS A 579 13.58 -26.94 -3.39
N PRO A 580 13.22 -26.09 -4.36
CA PRO A 580 11.84 -25.64 -4.57
C PRO A 580 10.83 -26.76 -4.69
#